data_AF-A0A9E4WBU5-F1
#
_entry.id   AF-A0A9E4WBU5-F1
#
_cell.length_a   1.000
_cell.length_b   1.000
_cell.length_c   1.000
_cell.angle_alpha   90.00
_cell.angle_beta   90.00
_cell.angle_gamma   90.00
#
_symmetry.space_group_name_H-M   'P 1'
#
loop_
_entity.id
_entity.type
_entity.pdbx_description
1 polymer ?
#
loop_
_entity_poly.entity_id
_entity_poly.type
_entity_poly.pdbx_seq_one_letter_code
_entity_poly.pdbx_strand_id
1 'polypeptide(L)'
;VAMGSDACQAALRCYGDIKRIGVLTPYWPVADKNVKLFLEDCGFEVVVLKGLCCEGPTQMAQVTEKVMLDALLELNEHNVEALLQCGTNLAMARLAAEAEKWLKKPVIAINTATYWYAMRDNGMDDVIDGFGSLMTDFRELPKLYFDKVKEQAQNATATKGA
;
A
#
# COMPACT_ATOMS: atom_id res chain seq x y z
N VAL A 1 -12.16 -1.71 12.72
CA VAL A 1 -11.86 -2.78 11.73
C VAL A 1 -10.79 -2.24 10.81
N ALA A 2 -9.65 -2.92 10.66
CA ALA A 2 -8.60 -2.51 9.75
C ALA A 2 -8.84 -3.12 8.36
N MET A 3 -9.21 -2.29 7.38
CA MET A 3 -9.29 -2.71 5.97
C MET A 3 -7.95 -2.44 5.30
N GLY A 4 -7.43 -3.41 4.54
CA GLY A 4 -6.10 -3.27 3.92
C GLY A 4 -6.01 -2.10 2.94
N SER A 5 -7.11 -1.77 2.25
CA SER A 5 -7.22 -0.60 1.37
C SER A 5 -6.97 0.71 2.11
N ASP A 6 -7.65 0.88 3.24
CA ASP A 6 -7.59 2.08 4.07
C ASP A 6 -6.23 2.18 4.77
N ALA A 7 -5.71 1.03 5.22
CA ALA A 7 -4.40 0.92 5.81
C ALA A 7 -3.29 1.33 4.83
N CYS A 8 -3.37 0.90 3.56
CA CYS A 8 -2.43 1.32 2.52
C CYS A 8 -2.50 2.83 2.25
N GLN A 9 -3.72 3.39 2.20
CA GLN A 9 -3.91 4.84 2.05
C GLN A 9 -3.26 5.60 3.22
N ALA A 10 -3.57 5.21 4.46
CA ALA A 10 -3.00 5.83 5.65
C ALA A 10 -1.46 5.70 5.66
N ALA A 11 -0.93 4.51 5.37
CA ALA A 11 0.50 4.28 5.32
C ALA A 11 1.22 5.17 4.29
N LEU A 12 0.68 5.32 3.07
CA LEU A 12 1.25 6.23 2.07
C LEU A 12 1.29 7.68 2.55
N ARG A 13 0.28 8.13 3.30
CA ARG A 13 0.19 9.51 3.82
C ARG A 13 1.15 9.79 4.98
N CYS A 14 1.77 8.77 5.57
CA CYS A 14 2.85 8.96 6.55
C CYS A 14 4.12 9.55 5.93
N TYR A 15 4.36 9.28 4.64
CA TYR A 15 5.60 9.63 3.96
C TYR A 15 5.60 11.01 3.29
N GLY A 16 4.75 11.93 3.77
CA GLY A 16 4.65 13.30 3.25
C GLY A 16 3.67 13.44 2.09
N ASP A 17 3.94 14.39 1.17
CA ASP A 17 3.06 14.71 0.04
C ASP A 17 3.26 13.78 -1.17
N ILE A 18 3.31 12.46 -0.92
CA ILE A 18 3.39 11.45 -1.98
C ILE A 18 2.12 11.50 -2.84
N LYS A 19 2.33 11.59 -4.15
CA LYS A 19 1.26 11.58 -5.16
C LYS A 19 1.49 10.45 -6.16
N ARG A 20 2.70 10.27 -6.66
CA ARG A 20 3.02 9.38 -7.77
C ARG A 20 3.50 8.04 -7.26
N ILE A 21 2.69 6.99 -7.42
CA ILE A 21 2.98 5.66 -6.89
C ILE A 21 3.05 4.60 -7.99
N GLY A 22 3.92 3.60 -7.77
CA GLY A 22 3.95 2.35 -8.53
C GLY A 22 3.27 1.25 -7.73
N VAL A 23 2.49 0.39 -8.39
CA VAL A 23 1.69 -0.64 -7.70
C VAL A 23 2.01 -2.03 -8.21
N LEU A 24 2.35 -2.94 -7.30
CA LEU A 24 2.53 -4.36 -7.58
C LEU A 24 1.32 -5.13 -7.08
N THR A 25 0.74 -5.99 -7.93
CA THR A 25 -0.35 -6.88 -7.54
C THR A 25 -0.09 -8.33 -7.98
N PRO A 26 -0.71 -9.33 -7.36
CA PRO A 26 -0.73 -10.69 -7.90
C PRO A 26 -1.84 -10.90 -8.94
N TYR A 27 -2.65 -9.88 -9.22
CA TYR A 27 -3.94 -10.07 -9.86
C TYR A 27 -3.88 -10.01 -11.39
N TRP A 28 -5.02 -10.32 -11.99
CA TRP A 28 -5.29 -10.11 -13.40
C TRP A 28 -5.83 -8.70 -13.65
N PRO A 29 -5.74 -8.17 -14.90
CA PRO A 29 -6.07 -6.79 -15.22
C PRO A 29 -7.46 -6.31 -14.78
N VAL A 30 -8.44 -7.21 -14.66
CA VAL A 30 -9.80 -6.86 -14.19
C VAL A 30 -9.77 -6.38 -12.73
N ALA A 31 -9.03 -7.06 -11.86
CA ALA A 31 -8.91 -6.66 -10.46
C ALA A 31 -7.94 -5.49 -10.28
N ASP A 32 -6.90 -5.41 -11.11
CA ASP A 32 -5.96 -4.27 -11.12
C ASP A 32 -6.65 -2.94 -11.39
N LYS A 33 -7.65 -2.93 -12.28
CA LYS A 33 -8.47 -1.75 -12.54
C LYS A 33 -9.13 -1.24 -11.25
N ASN A 34 -9.67 -2.13 -10.42
CA ASN A 34 -10.31 -1.73 -9.17
C ASN A 34 -9.31 -1.22 -8.14
N VAL A 35 -8.11 -1.83 -8.05
CA VAL A 35 -7.02 -1.33 -7.19
C VAL A 35 -6.59 0.07 -7.63
N LYS A 36 -6.41 0.27 -8.94
CA LYS A 36 -6.05 1.55 -9.51
C LYS A 36 -7.11 2.62 -9.21
N LEU A 37 -8.37 2.34 -9.54
CA LEU A 37 -9.48 3.26 -9.31
C LEU A 37 -9.57 3.68 -7.84
N PHE A 38 -9.49 2.74 -6.91
CA PHE A 38 -9.52 3.05 -5.48
C PHE A 38 -8.38 4.00 -5.05
N LEU A 39 -7.15 3.73 -5.50
CA LEU A 39 -6.00 4.57 -5.16
C LEU A 39 -6.09 5.96 -5.80
N GLU A 40 -6.63 6.05 -7.01
CA GLU A 40 -6.89 7.32 -7.70
C GLU A 40 -7.99 8.13 -6.98
N ASP A 41 -9.07 7.50 -6.54
CA ASP A 41 -10.12 8.12 -5.73
C ASP A 41 -9.59 8.60 -4.36
N CYS A 42 -8.54 7.94 -3.83
CA CYS A 42 -7.83 8.39 -2.64
C CYS A 42 -6.93 9.62 -2.88
N GLY A 43 -6.76 10.04 -4.14
CA GLY A 43 -5.95 11.16 -4.57
C GLY A 43 -4.46 10.81 -4.74
N PHE A 44 -4.16 9.60 -5.19
CA PHE A 44 -2.84 9.23 -5.68
C PHE A 44 -2.87 9.09 -7.21
N GLU A 45 -1.74 9.35 -7.86
CA GLU A 45 -1.51 9.05 -9.26
C GLU A 45 -0.82 7.68 -9.37
N VAL A 46 -1.55 6.67 -9.85
CA VAL A 46 -0.97 5.34 -10.13
C VAL A 46 -0.26 5.41 -11.49
N VAL A 47 1.02 5.78 -11.46
CA VAL A 47 1.87 5.99 -12.65
C VAL A 47 2.05 4.69 -13.43
N VAL A 48 2.27 3.60 -12.70
CA VAL A 48 2.47 2.27 -13.27
C VAL A 48 1.90 1.23 -12.32
N LEU A 49 1.26 0.21 -12.87
CA LEU A 49 0.78 -0.94 -12.14
C LEU A 49 1.22 -2.21 -12.87
N LYS A 50 1.83 -3.14 -12.14
CA LYS A 50 2.22 -4.45 -12.62
C LYS A 50 1.46 -5.54 -11.88
N GLY A 51 0.61 -6.26 -12.59
CA GLY A 51 -0.02 -7.49 -12.11
C GLY A 51 0.83 -8.71 -12.48
N LEU A 52 1.07 -9.60 -11.51
CA LEU A 52 1.77 -10.88 -11.75
C LEU A 52 0.85 -11.95 -12.34
N CYS A 53 -0.45 -11.68 -12.51
CA CYS A 53 -1.42 -12.56 -13.16
C CYS A 53 -1.37 -14.01 -12.64
N CYS A 54 -1.26 -14.18 -11.32
CA CYS A 54 -1.18 -15.50 -10.71
C CYS A 54 -2.48 -16.28 -10.97
N GLU A 55 -2.36 -17.58 -11.26
CA GLU A 55 -3.50 -18.44 -11.62
C GLU A 55 -4.46 -18.70 -10.44
N GLY A 56 -3.97 -18.57 -9.20
CA GLY A 56 -4.76 -18.78 -8.01
C GLY A 56 -4.00 -18.50 -6.72
N PRO A 57 -4.66 -18.61 -5.56
CA PRO A 57 -4.06 -18.27 -4.27
C PRO A 57 -2.76 -19.03 -3.98
N THR A 58 -2.72 -20.34 -4.25
CA THR A 58 -1.50 -21.14 -4.02
C THR A 58 -0.32 -20.61 -4.81
N GLN A 59 -0.52 -20.26 -6.09
CA GLN A 59 0.51 -19.71 -6.95
C GLN A 59 0.98 -18.34 -6.46
N MET A 60 0.07 -17.50 -5.94
CA MET A 60 0.44 -16.22 -5.31
C MET A 60 1.39 -16.43 -4.13
N ALA A 61 1.09 -17.39 -3.25
CA ALA A 61 1.93 -17.68 -2.09
C ALA A 61 3.30 -18.27 -2.45
N GLN A 62 3.42 -18.85 -3.66
CA GLN A 62 4.65 -19.45 -4.17
C GLN A 62 5.48 -18.50 -5.05
N VAL A 63 5.00 -17.27 -5.30
CA VAL A 63 5.79 -16.27 -6.01
C VAL A 63 7.11 -16.05 -5.27
N THR A 64 8.22 -16.27 -5.98
CA THR A 64 9.56 -16.16 -5.40
C THR A 64 9.93 -14.71 -5.12
N GLU A 65 10.81 -14.50 -4.13
CA GLU A 65 11.37 -13.17 -3.84
C GLU A 65 12.01 -12.53 -5.07
N LYS A 66 12.69 -13.33 -5.91
CA LYS A 66 13.29 -12.83 -7.15
C LYS A 66 12.25 -12.20 -8.08
N VAL A 67 11.12 -12.86 -8.31
CA VAL A 67 10.05 -12.34 -9.18
C VAL A 67 9.47 -11.04 -8.62
N MET A 68 9.24 -10.98 -7.30
CA MET A 68 8.73 -9.77 -6.66
C MET A 68 9.75 -8.63 -6.71
N LEU A 69 11.04 -8.93 -6.53
CA LEU A 69 12.14 -7.98 -6.61
C LEU A 69 12.29 -7.40 -8.02
N ASP A 70 12.31 -8.27 -9.04
CA ASP A 70 12.38 -7.85 -10.45
C ASP A 70 11.18 -6.95 -10.79
N ALA A 71 9.98 -7.29 -10.29
CA ALA A 71 8.78 -6.48 -10.47
C ALA A 71 8.88 -5.09 -9.79
N LEU A 72 9.43 -5.01 -8.58
CA LEU A 72 9.67 -3.72 -7.90
C LEU A 72 10.68 -2.86 -8.66
N LEU A 73 11.75 -3.48 -9.18
CA LEU A 73 12.76 -2.82 -9.99
C LEU A 73 12.16 -2.21 -11.27
N GLU A 74 11.36 -2.99 -12.00
CA GLU A 74 10.65 -2.53 -13.19
C GLU A 74 9.73 -1.35 -12.88
N LEU A 75 8.91 -1.45 -11.82
CA LEU A 75 8.03 -0.36 -11.40
C LEU A 75 8.83 0.91 -11.04
N ASN A 76 10.01 0.76 -10.46
CA ASN A 76 10.86 1.87 -10.03
C ASN A 76 11.42 2.70 -11.21
N GLU A 77 11.51 2.12 -12.42
CA GLU A 77 11.98 2.82 -13.63
C GLU A 77 11.04 3.96 -14.06
N HIS A 78 9.78 3.96 -13.60
CA HIS A 78 8.76 4.95 -13.96
C HIS A 78 8.79 6.24 -13.13
N ASN A 79 9.90 6.51 -12.41
CA ASN A 79 10.08 7.70 -11.58
C ASN A 79 8.93 7.89 -10.57
N VAL A 80 8.61 6.85 -9.81
CA VAL A 80 7.59 6.87 -8.75
C VAL A 80 8.19 7.27 -7.40
N GLU A 81 7.39 7.89 -6.54
CA GLU A 81 7.78 8.38 -5.22
C GLU A 81 7.69 7.29 -4.15
N ALA A 82 6.75 6.34 -4.32
CA ALA A 82 6.64 5.14 -3.49
C ALA A 82 6.17 3.94 -4.31
N LEU A 83 6.48 2.76 -3.80
CA LEU A 83 5.98 1.48 -4.29
C LEU A 83 5.00 0.90 -3.27
N LEU A 84 3.84 0.49 -3.76
CA LEU A 84 2.81 -0.18 -2.95
C LEU A 84 2.56 -1.57 -3.51
N GLN A 85 2.68 -2.59 -2.68
CA GLN A 85 2.25 -3.94 -3.01
C GLN A 85 0.87 -4.22 -2.44
N CYS A 86 -0.09 -4.51 -3.33
CA CYS A 86 -1.45 -4.91 -3.01
C CYS A 86 -1.63 -6.41 -3.27
N GLY A 87 -2.25 -7.16 -2.35
CA GLY A 87 -2.41 -8.62 -2.45
C GLY A 87 -1.80 -9.34 -1.25
N THR A 88 -2.65 -9.72 -0.31
CA THR A 88 -2.22 -10.25 1.00
C THR A 88 -1.48 -11.59 0.94
N ASN A 89 -1.60 -12.31 -0.18
CA ASN A 89 -0.97 -13.61 -0.36
C ASN A 89 0.42 -13.55 -1.04
N LEU A 90 0.95 -12.36 -1.33
CA LEU A 90 2.36 -12.18 -1.71
C LEU A 90 3.20 -11.98 -0.43
N ALA A 91 4.25 -12.78 -0.27
CA ALA A 91 5.12 -12.75 0.92
C ALA A 91 6.11 -11.56 0.89
N MET A 92 5.57 -10.34 0.95
CA MET A 92 6.34 -9.10 0.70
C MET A 92 6.75 -8.33 1.95
N ALA A 93 6.27 -8.69 3.14
CA ALA A 93 6.44 -7.84 4.33
C ALA A 93 7.91 -7.52 4.66
N ARG A 94 8.78 -8.53 4.69
CA ARG A 94 10.23 -8.35 4.91
C ARG A 94 10.97 -7.91 3.64
N LEU A 95 10.57 -8.43 2.48
CA LEU A 95 11.17 -8.05 1.21
C LEU A 95 10.98 -6.57 0.90
N ALA A 96 9.81 -6.00 1.20
CA ALA A 96 9.51 -4.57 1.09
C ALA A 96 10.41 -3.73 2.00
N ALA A 97 10.65 -4.19 3.24
CA ALA A 97 11.56 -3.52 4.17
C ALA A 97 13.00 -3.47 3.65
N GLU A 98 13.49 -4.57 3.08
CA GLU A 98 14.79 -4.57 2.43
C GLU A 98 14.76 -3.68 1.17
N ALA A 99 13.72 -3.80 0.34
CA ALA A 99 13.45 -2.97 -0.84
C ALA A 99 13.62 -1.48 -0.60
N GLU A 100 12.97 -1.00 0.46
CA GLU A 100 13.03 0.39 0.89
C GLU A 100 14.46 0.87 1.11
N LYS A 101 15.32 0.04 1.74
CA LYS A 101 16.71 0.43 2.07
C LYS A 101 17.57 0.65 0.84
N TRP A 102 17.44 -0.16 -0.21
CA TRP A 102 18.28 -0.03 -1.42
C TRP A 102 17.65 0.87 -2.48
N LEU A 103 16.31 0.92 -2.58
CA LEU A 103 15.61 1.85 -3.47
C LEU A 103 15.59 3.30 -2.94
N LYS A 104 15.88 3.50 -1.65
CA LYS A 104 15.90 4.81 -0.98
C LYS A 104 14.57 5.56 -1.12
N LYS A 105 13.46 4.83 -1.14
CA LYS A 105 12.09 5.35 -1.17
C LYS A 105 11.12 4.35 -0.51
N PRO A 106 9.93 4.78 -0.05
CA PRO A 106 8.99 3.91 0.61
C PRO A 106 8.58 2.72 -0.27
N VAL A 107 8.65 1.52 0.29
CA VAL A 107 8.11 0.29 -0.30
C VAL A 107 7.19 -0.36 0.72
N ILE A 108 5.89 -0.33 0.47
CA ILE A 108 4.87 -0.70 1.44
C ILE A 108 4.20 -1.99 0.99
N ALA A 109 4.19 -3.02 1.83
CA ALA A 109 3.38 -4.21 1.61
C ALA A 109 2.02 -4.06 2.32
N ILE A 110 0.92 -4.49 1.68
CA ILE A 110 -0.43 -4.37 2.23
C ILE A 110 -0.57 -5.04 3.60
N ASN A 111 0.11 -6.17 3.82
CA ASN A 111 0.07 -6.86 5.12
C ASN A 111 0.72 -6.01 6.21
N THR A 112 1.92 -5.45 5.93
CA THR A 112 2.62 -4.54 6.85
C THR A 112 1.74 -3.33 7.18
N ALA A 113 1.15 -2.69 6.16
CA ALA A 113 0.26 -1.55 6.37
C ALA A 113 -0.95 -1.91 7.23
N THR A 114 -1.56 -3.08 6.97
CA THR A 114 -2.74 -3.55 7.71
C THR A 114 -2.42 -3.80 9.19
N TYR A 115 -1.31 -4.47 9.49
CA TYR A 115 -0.86 -4.68 10.87
C TYR A 115 -0.51 -3.37 11.56
N TRP A 116 0.28 -2.52 10.91
CA TRP A 116 0.61 -1.19 11.40
C TRP A 116 -0.65 -0.40 11.78
N TYR A 117 -1.60 -0.31 10.85
CA TYR A 117 -2.83 0.43 11.04
C TYR A 117 -3.61 -0.11 12.25
N ALA A 118 -3.80 -1.43 12.31
CA ALA A 118 -4.50 -2.07 13.42
C ALA A 118 -3.82 -1.79 14.76
N MET A 119 -2.50 -1.84 14.82
CA MET A 119 -1.75 -1.52 16.04
C MET A 119 -1.96 -0.07 16.47
N ARG A 120 -1.80 0.89 15.54
CA ARG A 120 -1.92 2.33 15.86
C ARG A 120 -3.35 2.71 16.24
N ASP A 121 -4.35 2.13 15.57
CA ASP A 121 -5.77 2.31 15.88
C ASP A 121 -6.14 1.77 17.28
N ASN A 122 -5.38 0.80 17.80
CA ASN A 122 -5.56 0.23 19.13
C ASN A 122 -4.62 0.82 20.19
N GLY A 123 -3.93 1.94 19.89
CA GLY A 123 -3.04 2.62 20.83
C GLY A 123 -1.77 1.85 21.16
N MET A 124 -1.39 0.88 20.33
CA MET A 124 -0.12 0.17 20.44
C MET A 124 0.95 0.96 19.69
N ASP A 125 2.05 1.33 20.35
CA ASP A 125 3.14 2.13 19.78
C ASP A 125 4.45 1.34 19.58
N ASP A 126 4.38 0.00 19.66
CA ASP A 126 5.52 -0.90 19.51
C ASP A 126 6.29 -0.62 18.21
N VAL A 127 7.62 -0.70 18.31
CA VAL A 127 8.56 -0.58 17.18
C VAL A 127 9.04 -1.98 16.81
N ILE A 128 8.85 -2.36 15.55
CA ILE A 128 9.19 -3.69 15.06
C ILE A 128 10.12 -3.57 13.86
N ASP A 129 11.37 -4.00 14.05
CA ASP A 129 12.39 -3.98 13.00
C ASP A 129 12.14 -5.03 11.91
N GLY A 130 12.64 -4.74 10.71
CA GLY A 130 12.63 -5.66 9.57
C GLY A 130 11.32 -5.66 8.77
N PHE A 131 10.42 -4.70 9.02
CA PHE A 131 9.16 -4.51 8.29
C PHE A 131 9.01 -3.11 7.68
N GLY A 132 10.13 -2.42 7.45
CA GLY A 132 10.20 -1.11 6.81
C GLY A 132 10.03 0.04 7.81
N SER A 133 10.33 1.26 7.36
CA SER A 133 10.21 2.46 8.22
C SER A 133 8.79 2.68 8.72
N LEU A 134 7.77 2.14 8.01
CA LEU A 134 6.37 2.23 8.42
C LEU A 134 6.19 1.74 9.86
N MET A 135 6.86 0.64 10.20
CA MET A 135 6.72 -0.02 11.49
C MET A 135 7.65 0.51 12.58
N THR A 136 8.72 1.20 12.19
CA THR A 136 9.71 1.73 13.14
C THR A 136 9.50 3.22 13.46
N ASP A 137 9.08 4.00 12.47
CA ASP A 137 9.16 5.47 12.54
C ASP A 137 7.78 6.10 12.77
N PHE A 138 6.69 5.41 12.38
CA PHE A 138 5.32 5.92 12.47
C PHE A 138 4.54 5.23 13.58
N ARG A 139 4.47 5.90 14.73
CA ARG A 139 3.81 5.41 15.95
C ARG A 139 2.35 5.84 16.11
N GLU A 140 1.83 6.61 15.16
CA GLU A 140 0.46 7.13 15.16
C GLU A 140 -0.10 7.11 13.74
N LEU A 141 -1.44 7.06 13.62
CA LEU A 141 -2.11 7.24 12.33
C LEU A 141 -2.03 8.70 11.88
N PRO A 142 -1.84 8.98 10.58
CA PRO A 142 -1.70 10.34 10.08
C PRO A 142 -3.02 11.11 10.20
N LYS A 143 -2.97 12.35 10.70
CA LYS A 143 -4.15 13.24 10.81
C LYS A 143 -4.88 13.42 9.48
N LEU A 144 -4.11 13.55 8.39
CA LEU A 144 -4.60 13.66 7.00
C LEU A 144 -5.53 12.50 6.60
N TYR A 145 -5.33 11.30 7.15
CA TYR A 145 -6.24 10.17 6.89
C TYR A 145 -7.63 10.44 7.49
N PHE A 146 -7.70 10.86 8.75
CA PHE A 146 -8.98 11.16 9.40
C PHE A 146 -9.70 12.36 8.77
N ASP A 147 -8.95 13.36 8.32
CA ASP A 147 -9.53 14.51 7.63
C ASP A 147 -10.15 14.09 6.29
N LYS A 148 -9.47 13.26 5.50
CA LYS A 148 -10.02 12.71 4.24
C LYS A 148 -11.18 11.75 4.45
N VAL A 149 -11.14 10.88 5.46
CA VAL A 149 -12.27 10.00 5.79
C VAL A 149 -13.51 10.82 6.13
N LYS A 150 -13.35 11.94 6.86
CA LYS A 150 -14.46 12.87 7.14
C LYS A 150 -14.97 13.55 5.87
N GLU A 151 -14.09 14.03 5.00
CA GLU A 151 -14.49 14.63 3.70
C GLU A 151 -15.25 13.63 2.81
N GLN A 152 -14.76 12.40 2.68
CA GLN A 152 -15.41 11.34 1.91
C GLN A 152 -16.79 10.98 2.49
N ALA A 153 -16.91 10.88 3.81
CA ALA A 153 -18.19 10.66 4.48
C ALA A 153 -19.17 11.80 4.24
N GLN A 154 -18.72 13.07 4.29
CA GLN A 154 -19.55 14.24 4.02
C GLN A 154 -20.05 14.26 2.56
N ASN A 155 -19.16 13.99 1.60
CA ASN A 155 -19.51 13.94 0.18
C ASN A 155 -20.51 12.82 -0.14
N ALA A 156 -20.34 11.63 0.43
CA ALA A 156 -21.29 10.52 0.25
C ALA A 156 -22.67 10.79 0.86
N THR A 157 -22.74 11.63 1.89
CA THR A 157 -24.01 12.05 2.51
C THR A 157 -24.72 13.11 1.65
N ALA A 158 -23.97 14.00 1.01
CA ALA A 158 -24.51 15.02 0.11
C ALA A 158 -25.11 14.43 -1.19
N THR A 159 -24.54 13.35 -1.72
CA THR A 159 -25.06 12.69 -2.95
C THR A 159 -26.34 11.87 -2.71
N LYS A 160 -26.65 11.49 -1.46
CA LYS A 160 -27.88 10.76 -1.10
C LYS A 160 -29.06 11.67 -0.76
N GLY A 161 -28.83 12.98 -0.63
CA GLY A 161 -29.86 13.98 -0.34
C GLY A 161 -30.36 14.76 -1.56
N ALA A 162 -29.92 14.40 -2.76
CA ALA A 162 -30.28 15.03 -4.04
C ALA A 162 -31.12 14.09 -4.91
#